data_AF-A0A9D1PS25-F1
#
_entry.id   AF-A0A9D1PS25-F1
#
_cell.length_a   1.000
_cell.length_b   1.000
_cell.length_c   1.000
_cell.angle_alpha   90.00
_cell.angle_beta   90.00
_cell.angle_gamma   90.00
#
_symmetry.space_group_name_H-M   'P 1'
#
loop_
_entity.id
_entity.type
_entity.pdbx_description
1 polymer ?
#
loop_
_entity_poly.entity_id
_entity_poly.type
_entity_poly.pdbx_seq_one_letter_code
_entity_poly.pdbx_strand_id
1 'polypeptide(L)'
;MIHKFSIALILIDMAWIVYSSLEYRRINLLLILSLVLLAAIYYITTAYISKSMVRKRKKDSLFLYKCGYISNKTELKAGVLSIDEENIDFFIRQSDFGNIKSVLSIKKDDIDSYSIKKVDDYHMGIEFFLKDDDKTIKFTSKKIKDEEENIKKALGW
;
A
#
# COMPACT_ATOMS: atom_id res chain seq x y z
N MET A 1 -2.70 -6.88 -18.59
CA MET A 1 -3.25 -8.07 -19.30
C MET A 1 -2.70 -9.39 -18.74
N ILE A 2 -1.44 -9.42 -18.28
CA ILE A 2 -0.78 -10.61 -17.71
C ILE A 2 -1.49 -11.17 -16.45
N HIS A 3 -2.00 -10.33 -15.55
CA HIS A 3 -2.66 -10.79 -14.33
C HIS A 3 -4.02 -11.49 -14.52
N LYS A 4 -4.76 -11.19 -15.59
CA LYS A 4 -6.05 -11.87 -15.88
C LYS A 4 -5.82 -13.29 -16.41
N PHE A 5 -4.71 -13.49 -17.11
CA PHE A 5 -4.31 -14.79 -17.66
C PHE A 5 -3.89 -15.76 -16.54
N SER A 6 -3.22 -15.25 -15.50
CA SER A 6 -2.81 -16.05 -14.33
C SER A 6 -3.99 -16.60 -13.53
N ILE A 7 -5.06 -15.81 -13.35
CA ILE A 7 -6.26 -16.23 -12.60
C ILE A 7 -7.04 -17.29 -13.38
N ALA A 8 -7.15 -17.14 -14.71
CA ALA A 8 -7.82 -18.11 -15.56
C ALA A 8 -7.12 -19.48 -15.57
N LEU A 9 -5.77 -19.50 -15.59
CA LEU A 9 -4.99 -20.74 -15.49
C LEU A 9 -5.23 -21.44 -14.14
N ILE A 10 -5.24 -20.70 -13.03
CA ILE A 10 -5.50 -21.26 -11.70
C ILE A 10 -6.90 -21.90 -11.62
N LEU A 11 -7.91 -21.29 -12.25
CA LEU A 11 -9.27 -21.85 -12.28
C LEU A 11 -9.37 -23.12 -13.13
N ILE A 12 -8.63 -23.19 -14.24
CA ILE A 12 -8.55 -24.38 -15.11
C ILE A 12 -7.83 -25.52 -14.38
N ASP A 13 -6.73 -25.23 -13.69
CA ASP A 13 -6.01 -26.21 -12.88
C ASP A 13 -6.87 -26.71 -11.70
N MET A 14 -7.61 -25.82 -11.03
CA MET A 14 -8.56 -26.23 -9.99
C MET A 14 -9.71 -27.08 -10.53
N ALA A 15 -10.25 -26.76 -11.72
CA ALA A 15 -11.29 -27.57 -12.36
C ALA A 15 -10.77 -28.96 -12.76
N TRP A 16 -9.52 -29.06 -13.23
CA TRP A 16 -8.86 -30.32 -13.56
C TRP A 16 -8.59 -31.19 -12.33
N ILE A 17 -8.16 -30.58 -11.22
CA ILE A 17 -7.98 -31.25 -9.92
C ILE A 17 -9.33 -31.78 -9.41
N VAL A 18 -10.41 -31.02 -9.53
CA VAL A 18 -11.75 -31.48 -9.11
C VAL A 18 -12.26 -32.62 -10.02
N TYR A 19 -12.05 -32.55 -11.33
CA TYR A 19 -12.45 -33.62 -12.27
C TYR A 19 -11.69 -34.93 -12.03
N SER A 20 -10.40 -34.85 -11.69
CA SER A 20 -9.56 -36.01 -11.34
C SER A 20 -9.81 -36.54 -9.92
N SER A 21 -10.64 -35.86 -9.10
CA SER A 21 -10.83 -36.16 -7.67
C SER A 21 -11.65 -37.42 -7.36
N LEU A 22 -12.35 -37.99 -8.33
CA LEU A 22 -13.19 -39.16 -8.05
C LEU A 22 -12.36 -40.43 -7.83
N GLU A 23 -11.17 -40.54 -8.42
CA GLU A 23 -10.30 -41.72 -8.26
C GLU A 23 -9.14 -41.50 -7.27
N TYR A 24 -8.69 -40.26 -7.06
CA TYR A 24 -7.45 -39.96 -6.33
C TYR A 24 -7.64 -39.07 -5.10
N ARG A 25 -8.66 -39.37 -4.30
CA ARG A 25 -9.07 -38.63 -3.08
C ARG A 25 -7.91 -38.24 -2.14
N ARG A 26 -6.86 -39.07 -2.04
CA ARG A 26 -5.68 -38.82 -1.20
C ARG A 26 -4.70 -37.80 -1.80
N ILE A 27 -4.50 -37.83 -3.12
CA ILE A 27 -3.60 -36.89 -3.83
C ILE A 27 -4.21 -35.49 -3.83
N ASN A 28 -5.53 -35.40 -4.01
CA ASN A 28 -6.23 -34.11 -3.95
C ASN A 28 -6.23 -33.49 -2.55
N LEU A 29 -6.31 -34.31 -1.50
CA LEU A 29 -6.17 -33.81 -0.13
C LEU A 29 -4.77 -33.20 0.09
N LEU A 30 -3.72 -33.86 -0.40
CA LEU A 30 -2.34 -33.36 -0.32
C LEU A 30 -2.15 -32.05 -1.11
N LEU A 31 -2.73 -31.96 -2.31
CA LEU A 31 -2.70 -30.72 -3.10
C LEU A 31 -3.42 -29.57 -2.39
N ILE A 32 -4.62 -29.80 -1.85
CA ILE A 32 -5.36 -28.78 -1.09
C ILE A 32 -4.57 -28.35 0.14
N LEU A 33 -4.03 -29.29 0.92
CA LEU A 33 -3.20 -28.97 2.08
C LEU A 33 -1.96 -28.15 1.70
N SER A 34 -1.31 -28.47 0.58
CA SER A 34 -0.15 -27.71 0.10
C SER A 34 -0.51 -26.29 -0.32
N LEU A 35 -1.67 -26.08 -0.97
CA LEU A 35 -2.16 -24.76 -1.36
C LEU A 35 -2.55 -23.91 -0.14
N VAL A 36 -3.20 -24.52 0.86
CA VAL A 36 -3.56 -23.85 2.12
C VAL A 36 -2.30 -23.45 2.89
N LEU A 37 -1.30 -24.33 2.95
CA LEU A 37 -0.01 -24.05 3.59
C LEU A 37 0.72 -22.91 2.87
N LEU A 38 0.72 -22.91 1.53
CA LEU A 38 1.30 -21.85 0.72
C LEU A 38 0.62 -20.49 0.97
N ALA A 39 -0.72 -20.49 1.04
CA ALA A 39 -1.51 -19.30 1.36
C ALA A 39 -1.23 -18.79 2.78
N ALA A 40 -1.10 -19.69 3.76
CA ALA A 40 -0.74 -19.34 5.14
C ALA A 40 0.66 -18.73 5.23
N ILE A 41 1.66 -19.32 4.56
CA ILE A 41 3.03 -18.77 4.48
C ILE A 41 3.03 -17.40 3.80
N TYR A 42 2.28 -17.24 2.70
CA TYR A 42 2.13 -15.95 2.02
C TYR A 42 1.52 -14.88 2.94
N TYR A 43 0.51 -15.24 3.73
CA TYR A 43 -0.11 -14.33 4.70
C TYR A 43 0.84 -13.94 5.84
N ILE A 44 1.57 -14.91 6.40
CA ILE A 44 2.55 -14.66 7.48
C ILE A 44 3.71 -13.78 6.98
N THR A 45 4.25 -14.07 5.78
CA THR A 45 5.34 -13.27 5.19
C THR A 45 4.89 -11.85 4.87
N THR A 46 3.70 -11.65 4.31
CA THR A 46 3.15 -10.30 4.06
C THR A 46 2.91 -9.52 5.35
N ALA A 47 2.40 -10.16 6.40
CA ALA A 47 2.23 -9.53 7.72
C ALA A 47 3.58 -9.16 8.37
N TYR A 48 4.57 -10.05 8.32
CA TYR A 48 5.91 -9.81 8.87
C TYR A 48 6.64 -8.69 8.11
N ILE A 49 6.56 -8.69 6.77
CA ILE A 49 7.15 -7.65 5.93
C ILE A 49 6.51 -6.30 6.22
N SER A 50 5.17 -6.21 6.33
CA SER A 50 4.49 -4.97 6.72
C SER A 50 4.93 -4.48 8.10
N LYS A 51 5.21 -5.39 9.04
CA LYS A 51 5.70 -5.04 10.39
C LYS A 51 7.16 -4.59 10.37
N SER A 52 7.99 -5.17 9.50
CA SER A 52 9.39 -4.78 9.30
C SER A 52 9.53 -3.43 8.58
N MET A 53 8.65 -3.12 7.62
CA MET A 53 8.56 -1.82 6.95
C MET A 53 8.27 -0.71 7.97
N VAL A 54 7.27 -0.95 8.83
CA VAL A 54 6.91 -0.01 9.90
C VAL A 54 8.05 0.12 10.92
N ARG A 55 8.71 -0.98 11.31
CA ARG A 55 9.81 -0.96 12.30
C ARG A 55 11.11 -0.33 11.80
N LYS A 56 11.50 -0.55 10.54
CA LYS A 56 12.72 0.03 9.99
C LYS A 56 12.64 1.55 9.84
N ARG A 57 11.43 2.09 9.57
CA ARG A 57 11.22 3.54 9.39
C ARG A 57 10.75 4.26 10.66
N LYS A 58 10.04 3.59 11.58
CA LYS A 58 9.64 4.17 12.88
C LYS A 58 10.80 4.73 13.72
N LYS A 59 12.05 4.32 13.45
CA LYS A 59 13.19 4.84 14.21
C LYS A 59 13.50 6.31 13.91
N ASP A 60 13.15 6.80 12.72
CA ASP A 60 13.49 8.19 12.29
C ASP A 60 12.28 8.99 11.77
N SER A 61 11.12 8.36 11.55
CA SER A 61 9.90 9.02 11.08
C SER A 61 9.00 9.49 12.22
N LEU A 62 8.59 10.76 12.20
CA LEU A 62 7.62 11.32 13.16
C LEU A 62 6.20 10.78 12.92
N PHE A 63 5.88 10.44 11.67
CA PHE A 63 4.58 9.88 11.31
C PHE A 63 4.69 8.91 10.12
N LEU A 64 3.98 7.79 10.22
CA LEU A 64 3.90 6.77 9.18
C LEU A 64 2.46 6.32 9.00
N TYR A 65 1.95 6.44 7.78
CA TYR A 65 0.55 6.15 7.53
C TYR A 65 0.30 5.52 6.16
N LYS A 66 -0.54 4.49 6.12
CA LYS A 66 -0.92 3.80 4.88
C LYS A 66 -1.98 4.62 4.15
N CYS A 67 -1.65 5.10 2.95
CA CYS A 67 -2.56 5.88 2.11
C CYS A 67 -2.33 5.61 0.62
N GLY A 68 -3.28 6.06 -0.21
CA GLY A 68 -3.12 6.13 -1.66
C GLY A 68 -2.58 7.49 -2.08
N TYR A 69 -1.61 7.52 -2.99
CA TYR A 69 -1.16 8.73 -3.67
C TYR A 69 -1.88 8.86 -5.01
N ILE A 70 -2.40 10.05 -5.31
CA ILE A 70 -3.09 10.36 -6.56
C ILE A 70 -2.11 11.10 -7.46
N SER A 71 -1.56 10.39 -8.44
CA SER A 71 -0.64 10.93 -9.45
C SER A 71 -1.42 11.28 -10.71
N ASN A 72 -1.24 12.49 -11.24
CA ASN A 72 -1.83 13.01 -12.49
C ASN A 72 -3.28 12.55 -12.76
N LYS A 73 -4.23 13.21 -12.09
CA LYS A 73 -5.70 13.18 -12.26
C LYS A 73 -6.42 11.82 -12.25
N THR A 74 -5.77 10.66 -12.38
CA THR A 74 -6.45 9.35 -12.43
C THR A 74 -5.68 8.15 -11.86
N GLU A 75 -4.37 8.22 -11.63
CA GLU A 75 -3.63 7.06 -11.10
C GLU A 75 -3.58 7.05 -9.56
N LEU A 76 -4.25 6.08 -8.94
CA LEU A 76 -4.15 5.83 -7.51
C LEU A 76 -3.09 4.74 -7.22
N LYS A 77 -2.03 5.12 -6.51
CA LYS A 77 -0.95 4.21 -6.08
C LYS A 77 -1.05 3.99 -4.58
N ALA A 78 -1.29 2.76 -4.16
CA ALA A 78 -1.32 2.41 -2.74
C ALA A 78 0.11 2.33 -2.17
N GLY A 79 0.32 2.95 -1.01
CA GLY A 79 1.64 3.05 -0.41
C GLY A 79 1.62 3.50 1.06
N VAL A 80 2.73 4.09 1.47
CA VAL A 80 2.93 4.63 2.82
C VAL A 80 3.46 6.04 2.71
N LEU A 81 2.76 6.98 3.35
CA LEU A 81 3.24 8.32 3.63
C LEU A 81 4.12 8.28 4.88
N SER A 82 5.34 8.81 4.76
CA SER A 82 6.25 9.06 5.88
C SER A 82 6.43 10.56 6.00
N ILE A 83 6.35 11.07 7.22
CA ILE A 83 6.74 12.44 7.55
C ILE A 83 7.85 12.30 8.58
N ASP A 84 9.05 12.69 8.17
CA ASP A 84 10.26 12.68 8.99
C ASP A 84 10.52 14.13 9.46
N GLU A 85 11.66 14.47 10.05
CA GLU A 85 11.90 15.83 10.55
C GLU A 85 11.94 16.88 9.42
N GLU A 86 12.60 16.56 8.32
CA GLU A 86 12.86 17.49 7.21
C GLU A 86 11.98 17.23 5.97
N ASN A 87 11.52 15.99 5.78
CA ASN A 87 10.94 15.56 4.51
C ASN A 87 9.57 14.88 4.66
N ILE A 88 8.75 15.01 3.62
CA ILE A 88 7.55 14.22 3.37
C ILE A 88 7.85 13.28 2.20
N ASP A 89 7.83 11.98 2.48
CA ASP A 89 8.11 10.94 1.51
C ASP A 89 6.88 10.05 1.26
N PHE A 90 6.72 9.60 0.01
CA PHE A 90 5.76 8.57 -0.33
C PHE A 90 6.43 7.34 -0.93
N PHE A 91 6.15 6.18 -0.32
CA PHE A 91 6.74 4.92 -0.70
C PHE A 91 5.70 3.95 -1.26
N ILE A 92 6.06 3.26 -2.32
CA ILE A 92 5.28 2.12 -2.84
C ILE A 92 6.07 0.83 -2.67
N ARG A 93 5.33 -0.26 -2.48
CA ARG A 93 5.90 -1.60 -2.53
C ARG A 93 6.05 -2.02 -3.99
N GLN A 94 7.24 -2.46 -4.39
CA GLN A 94 7.42 -3.13 -5.68
C GLN A 94 6.94 -4.59 -5.59
N SER A 95 6.47 -5.12 -6.71
CA SER A 95 6.01 -6.51 -6.85
C SER A 95 7.07 -7.53 -6.45
N ASP A 96 8.35 -7.13 -6.49
CA ASP A 96 9.47 -8.03 -6.34
C ASP A 96 10.01 -7.96 -4.89
N PHE A 97 9.99 -9.10 -4.22
CA PHE A 97 10.63 -9.42 -2.93
C PHE A 97 11.00 -8.24 -2.02
N GLY A 98 10.00 -7.60 -1.42
CA GLY A 98 10.19 -6.68 -0.28
C GLY A 98 10.89 -5.37 -0.61
N ASN A 99 11.18 -5.06 -1.88
CA ASN A 99 11.77 -3.79 -2.27
C ASN A 99 10.76 -2.65 -2.15
N ILE A 100 11.22 -1.55 -1.56
CA ILE A 100 10.46 -0.32 -1.34
C ILE A 100 11.05 0.73 -2.27
N LYS A 101 10.20 1.37 -3.08
CA LYS A 101 10.61 2.48 -3.94
C LYS A 101 10.03 3.79 -3.41
N SER A 102 10.88 4.80 -3.24
CA SER A 102 10.43 6.18 -3.04
C SER A 102 9.88 6.71 -4.37
N VAL A 103 8.65 7.20 -4.35
CA VAL A 103 7.96 7.77 -5.52
C VAL A 103 7.95 9.29 -5.46
N LEU A 104 7.94 9.83 -4.24
CA LEU A 104 7.89 11.25 -3.97
C LEU A 104 8.73 11.52 -2.73
N SER A 105 9.50 12.60 -2.76
CA SER A 105 10.27 13.11 -1.64
C SER A 105 10.30 14.63 -1.74
N ILE A 106 9.82 15.30 -0.70
CA ILE A 106 9.58 16.75 -0.68
C ILE A 106 10.04 17.29 0.64
N LYS A 107 10.75 18.42 0.64
CA LYS A 107 11.11 19.10 1.89
C LYS A 107 9.90 19.79 2.47
N LYS A 108 9.74 19.73 3.80
CA LYS A 108 8.65 20.45 4.47
C LYS A 108 8.68 21.95 4.19
N ASP A 109 9.88 22.52 4.04
CA ASP A 109 10.07 23.94 3.75
C ASP A 109 9.49 24.36 2.40
N ASP A 110 9.35 23.42 1.45
CA ASP A 110 8.78 23.67 0.13
C ASP A 110 7.24 23.64 0.15
N ILE A 111 6.63 23.26 1.28
CA ILE A 111 5.19 23.21 1.46
C ILE A 111 4.73 24.54 2.04
N ASP A 112 3.76 25.16 1.39
CA ASP A 112 3.15 26.41 1.84
C ASP A 112 2.03 26.15 2.83
N SER A 113 1.14 25.23 2.49
CA SER A 113 0.00 24.85 3.31
C SER A 113 -0.47 23.43 3.04
N TYR A 114 -1.33 22.91 3.91
CA TYR A 114 -2.01 21.64 3.69
C TYR A 114 -3.50 21.74 4.03
N SER A 115 -4.33 20.90 3.40
CA SER A 115 -5.75 20.81 3.71
C SER A 115 -6.21 19.36 3.81
N ILE A 116 -7.03 19.04 4.81
CA ILE A 116 -7.69 17.74 4.91
C ILE A 116 -9.14 17.92 4.47
N LYS A 117 -9.48 17.36 3.31
CA LYS A 117 -10.81 17.47 2.73
C LYS A 117 -11.18 16.22 1.96
N LYS A 118 -12.38 16.20 1.40
CA LYS A 118 -12.81 15.13 0.50
C LYS A 118 -12.04 15.27 -0.82
N VAL A 119 -11.24 14.26 -1.16
CA VAL A 119 -10.37 14.25 -2.36
C VAL A 119 -10.95 13.39 -3.48
N ASP A 120 -11.81 12.44 -3.14
CA ASP A 120 -12.54 11.56 -4.04
C ASP A 120 -13.98 11.35 -3.51
N ASP A 121 -14.90 10.89 -4.36
CA ASP A 121 -16.33 10.71 -4.05
C ASP A 121 -16.57 9.84 -2.81
N TYR A 122 -15.61 9.00 -2.45
CA TYR A 122 -15.71 8.04 -1.35
C TYR A 122 -14.70 8.24 -0.22
N HIS A 123 -13.69 9.10 -0.40
CA HIS A 123 -12.55 9.15 0.51
C HIS A 123 -12.12 10.56 0.89
N MET A 124 -11.88 10.75 2.20
CA MET A 124 -11.13 11.89 2.72
C MET A 124 -9.65 11.75 2.33
N GLY A 125 -8.98 12.88 2.21
CA GLY A 125 -7.58 12.92 1.84
C GLY A 125 -6.90 14.18 2.38
N ILE A 126 -5.58 14.21 2.21
CA ILE A 126 -4.73 15.36 2.51
C ILE A 126 -4.17 15.89 1.20
N GLU A 127 -4.28 17.21 1.01
CA GLU A 127 -3.65 17.93 -0.09
C GLU A 127 -2.55 18.82 0.48
N PHE A 128 -1.34 18.70 -0.08
CA PHE A 128 -0.22 19.59 0.18
C PHE A 128 -0.07 20.56 -0.99
N PHE A 129 0.05 21.85 -0.66
CA PHE A 129 0.30 22.95 -1.60
C PHE A 129 1.78 23.33 -1.53
N LEU A 130 2.47 23.31 -2.67
CA LEU A 130 3.89 23.66 -2.74
C LEU A 130 4.06 25.16 -3.01
N LYS A 131 5.16 25.75 -2.51
CA LYS A 131 5.47 27.19 -2.67
C LYS A 131 5.79 27.58 -4.11
N ASP A 132 6.54 26.73 -4.82
CA ASP A 132 7.12 27.04 -6.14
C ASP A 132 6.38 26.38 -7.32
N ASP A 133 5.36 25.56 -7.05
CA ASP A 133 4.69 24.76 -8.05
C ASP A 133 3.18 24.83 -7.79
N ASP A 134 2.37 25.24 -8.78
CA ASP A 134 0.89 25.14 -8.76
C ASP A 134 0.40 23.67 -8.65
N LYS A 135 1.32 22.73 -8.43
CA LYS A 135 1.05 21.32 -8.24
C LYS A 135 0.63 21.07 -6.80
N THR A 136 -0.57 20.51 -6.68
CA THR A 136 -1.07 19.96 -5.42
C THR A 136 -0.78 18.47 -5.35
N ILE A 137 -0.22 18.03 -4.24
CA ILE A 137 0.02 16.62 -3.97
C ILE A 137 -1.11 16.10 -3.13
N LYS A 138 -1.78 15.07 -3.62
CA LYS A 138 -3.00 14.56 -3.01
C LYS A 138 -2.80 13.13 -2.54
N PHE A 139 -3.11 12.88 -1.28
CA PHE A 139 -3.17 11.56 -0.69
C PHE A 139 -4.57 11.27 -0.20
N THR A 140 -5.00 10.01 -0.27
CA THR A 140 -6.35 9.59 0.11
C THR A 140 -6.31 8.39 1.04
N SER A 141 -7.18 8.38 2.06
CA SER A 141 -7.38 7.23 2.95
C SER A 141 -8.70 7.36 3.72
N LYS A 142 -9.32 6.21 4.02
CA LYS A 142 -10.57 6.14 4.77
C LYS A 142 -10.49 6.74 6.18
N LYS A 143 -9.32 6.69 6.84
CA LYS A 143 -9.14 7.09 8.24
C LYS A 143 -8.21 8.30 8.41
N ILE A 144 -7.96 9.08 7.35
CA ILE A 144 -6.99 10.17 7.45
C ILE A 144 -7.46 11.30 8.36
N LYS A 145 -8.78 11.48 8.48
CA LYS A 145 -9.40 12.47 9.37
C LYS A 145 -9.12 12.15 10.84
N ASP A 146 -9.06 10.88 11.20
CA ASP A 146 -8.80 10.43 12.56
C ASP A 146 -7.33 10.69 12.98
N GLU A 147 -6.44 10.92 12.02
CA GLU A 147 -5.00 11.14 12.23
C GLU A 147 -4.60 12.63 12.10
N GLU A 148 -5.55 13.55 11.99
CA GLU A 148 -5.28 14.98 11.77
C GLU A 148 -4.34 15.59 12.83
N GLU A 149 -4.56 15.28 14.12
CA GLU A 149 -3.71 15.78 15.20
C GLU A 149 -2.26 15.24 15.08
N ASN A 150 -2.10 13.99 14.65
CA ASN A 150 -0.79 13.37 14.50
C ASN A 150 -0.05 13.95 13.30
N ILE A 151 -0.77 14.27 12.22
CA ILE A 151 -0.20 14.95 11.05
C ILE A 151 0.25 16.37 11.42
N LYS A 152 -0.58 17.14 12.15
CA LYS A 152 -0.19 18.48 12.66
C LYS A 152 1.10 18.41 13.47
N LYS A 153 1.15 17.51 14.45
CA LYS A 153 2.35 17.29 15.29
C LYS A 153 3.58 16.90 14.48
N ALA A 154 3.42 16.06 13.46
CA ALA A 154 4.54 15.63 12.62
C ALA A 154 5.04 16.71 11.65
N LEU A 155 4.17 17.61 11.20
CA LEU A 155 4.55 18.76 10.39
C LEU A 155 5.22 19.86 11.23
N GLY A 156 4.92 19.93 12.54
CA GLY A 156 5.50 20.93 13.43
C GLY A 156 4.92 22.33 13.20
N TRP A 157 3.69 22.40 12.69
CA TRP A 157 2.97 23.61 12.30
C TRP A 157 1.74 23.87 13.18
#